data_AF-A0A838N0Y6-F1
#
_entry.id   AF-A0A838N0Y6-F1
#
_cell.length_a   1.000
_cell.length_b   1.000
_cell.length_c   1.000
_cell.angle_alpha   90.00
_cell.angle_beta   90.00
_cell.angle_gamma   90.00
#
_symmetry.space_group_name_H-M   'P 1'
#
loop_
_entity.id
_entity.type
_entity.pdbx_description
1 polymer ?
#
loop_
_entity_poly.entity_id
_entity_poly.type
_entity_poly.pdbx_seq_one_letter_code
_entity_poly.pdbx_strand_id
1 'polypeptide(L)'
;MISDAQLHALSGAAAEEVLRVIYGDDLQGCTVTLDSIADVIRTVFQDHVDHTSDVAELHTKGLQAVQLLATPPADGNTLSAEDLRTLLGERLDSIQQLAVKILSATATQSEAAAPDLTEQ
;
A
#
# COMPACT_ATOMS: atom_id res chain seq x y z
N MET A 1 4.32 5.47 -12.65
CA MET A 1 4.92 4.16 -12.30
C MET A 1 6.37 4.19 -12.74
N ILE A 2 7.29 3.92 -11.82
CA ILE A 2 8.71 3.73 -12.15
C ILE A 2 8.82 2.33 -12.75
N SER A 3 9.45 2.21 -13.92
CA SER A 3 9.75 0.90 -14.51
C SER A 3 10.91 0.23 -13.77
N ASP A 4 10.98 -1.10 -13.85
CA ASP A 4 12.04 -1.89 -13.20
C ASP A 4 13.45 -1.44 -13.63
N ALA A 5 13.62 -1.10 -14.92
CA ALA A 5 14.86 -0.53 -15.45
C ALA A 5 15.20 0.87 -14.88
N GLN A 6 14.19 1.70 -14.63
CA GLN A 6 14.38 3.00 -13.99
C GLN A 6 14.71 2.84 -12.50
N LEU A 7 14.08 1.89 -11.81
CA LEU A 7 14.37 1.59 -10.41
C LEU A 7 15.80 1.07 -10.25
N HIS A 8 16.26 0.19 -11.14
CA HIS A 8 17.64 -0.29 -11.16
C HIS A 8 18.66 0.85 -11.32
N ALA A 9 18.42 1.76 -12.27
CA ALA A 9 19.30 2.90 -12.50
C ALA A 9 19.33 3.86 -11.29
N LEU A 10 18.18 4.12 -10.67
CA LEU A 10 18.07 4.99 -9.50
C LEU A 10 18.71 4.39 -8.25
N SER A 11 18.50 3.09 -8.01
CA SER A 11 19.14 2.38 -6.90
C SER A 11 20.65 2.33 -7.04
N GLY A 12 21.16 2.14 -8.26
CA GLY A 12 22.58 2.24 -8.57
C GLY A 12 23.13 3.61 -8.19
N ALA A 13 22.56 4.68 -8.75
CA ALA A 13 22.97 6.06 -8.47
C ALA A 13 22.91 6.42 -6.98
N ALA A 14 21.87 5.96 -6.26
CA ALA A 14 21.75 6.17 -4.83
C ALA A 14 22.82 5.41 -4.03
N ALA A 15 23.15 4.18 -4.43
CA ALA A 15 24.22 3.39 -3.81
C ALA A 15 25.58 4.07 -3.97
N GLU A 16 25.89 4.61 -5.16
CA GLU A 16 27.15 5.35 -5.37
C GLU A 16 27.20 6.59 -4.48
N GLU A 17 26.10 7.32 -4.37
CA GLU A 17 26.02 8.52 -3.54
C GLU A 17 26.24 8.19 -2.06
N VAL A 18 25.57 7.16 -1.54
CA VAL A 18 25.71 6.71 -0.15
C VAL A 18 27.15 6.32 0.14
N LEU A 19 27.75 5.51 -0.73
CA LEU A 19 29.13 5.07 -0.57
C LEU A 19 30.11 6.23 -0.61
N ARG A 20 29.91 7.17 -1.53
CA ARG A 20 30.74 8.37 -1.66
C ARG A 20 30.65 9.28 -0.43
N VAL A 21 29.47 9.41 0.18
CA VAL A 21 29.29 10.19 1.42
C VAL A 21 30.02 9.56 2.60
N ILE A 22 30.02 8.23 2.71
CA ILE A 22 30.59 7.52 3.86
C ILE A 22 32.11 7.36 3.73
N TYR A 23 32.58 6.98 2.54
CA TYR A 23 33.98 6.58 2.31
C TYR A 23 34.76 7.54 1.42
N GLY A 24 34.13 8.57 0.85
CA GLY A 24 34.76 9.44 -0.16
C GLY A 24 34.84 8.78 -1.54
N ASP A 25 35.55 9.40 -2.47
CA ASP A 25 35.64 8.93 -3.86
C ASP A 25 36.51 7.67 -4.04
N ASP A 26 37.40 7.37 -3.08
CA ASP A 26 38.36 6.26 -3.17
C ASP A 26 37.86 4.97 -2.52
N LEU A 27 36.71 5.02 -1.84
CA LEU A 27 36.03 3.92 -1.16
C LEU A 27 36.95 3.10 -0.24
N GLN A 28 38.01 3.71 0.30
CA GLN A 28 39.01 2.98 1.09
C GLN A 28 38.40 2.42 2.37
N GLY A 29 38.59 1.11 2.59
CA GLY A 29 38.02 0.40 3.73
C GLY A 29 36.55 0.01 3.57
N CYS A 30 35.96 0.21 2.39
CA CYS A 30 34.62 -0.32 2.09
C CYS A 30 34.66 -1.85 1.96
N THR A 31 33.85 -2.55 2.75
CA THR A 31 33.76 -4.02 2.75
C THR A 31 32.58 -4.56 1.95
N VAL A 32 31.74 -3.67 1.42
CA VAL A 32 30.49 -3.97 0.71
C VAL A 32 30.58 -3.47 -0.72
N THR A 33 29.84 -4.10 -1.63
CA THR A 33 29.84 -3.70 -3.04
C THR A 33 28.71 -2.72 -3.32
N LEU A 34 28.91 -1.86 -4.31
CA LEU A 34 27.90 -0.95 -4.82
C LEU A 34 26.63 -1.70 -5.24
N ASP A 35 26.81 -2.83 -5.93
CA ASP A 35 25.69 -3.69 -6.33
C ASP A 35 24.90 -4.22 -5.12
N SER A 36 25.55 -4.61 -4.02
CA SER A 36 24.81 -5.09 -2.84
C SER A 36 24.00 -3.99 -2.17
N ILE A 37 24.50 -2.76 -2.16
CA ILE A 37 23.77 -1.61 -1.62
C ILE A 37 22.62 -1.24 -2.56
N ALA A 38 22.85 -1.21 -3.87
CA ALA A 38 21.82 -0.96 -4.86
C ALA A 38 20.69 -2.00 -4.77
N ASP A 39 21.02 -3.25 -4.51
CA ASP A 39 20.06 -4.33 -4.32
C ASP A 39 19.22 -4.15 -3.04
N VAL A 40 19.84 -3.74 -1.93
CA VAL A 40 19.13 -3.42 -0.68
C VAL A 40 18.18 -2.24 -0.89
N ILE A 41 18.66 -1.16 -1.51
CA ILE A 41 17.85 0.03 -1.82
C ILE A 41 16.68 -0.37 -2.72
N ARG A 42 16.94 -1.13 -3.79
CA ARG A 42 15.90 -1.61 -4.72
C ARG A 42 14.83 -2.41 -3.98
N THR A 43 15.22 -3.38 -3.16
CA THR A 43 14.27 -4.24 -2.44
C THR A 43 13.31 -3.43 -1.58
N VAL A 44 13.83 -2.46 -0.81
CA VAL A 44 13.00 -1.60 0.04
C VAL A 44 12.03 -0.75 -0.78
N PHE A 45 12.48 -0.19 -1.92
CA PHE A 45 11.62 0.61 -2.78
C PHE A 45 10.59 -0.24 -3.54
N GLN A 46 10.93 -1.46 -3.94
CA GLN A 46 10.01 -2.37 -4.61
C GLN A 46 8.88 -2.77 -3.66
N ASP A 47 9.21 -3.15 -2.42
CA ASP A 47 8.23 -3.47 -1.38
C ASP A 47 7.28 -2.30 -1.15
N HIS A 48 7.80 -1.06 -1.09
CA HIS A 48 6.98 0.12 -0.91
C HIS A 48 6.05 0.41 -2.12
N VAL A 49 6.52 0.16 -3.35
CA VAL A 49 5.72 0.32 -4.57
C VAL A 49 4.59 -0.69 -4.61
N ASP A 50 4.89 -1.96 -4.33
CA ASP A 50 3.90 -3.04 -4.32
C ASP A 50 2.83 -2.79 -3.26
N HIS A 51 3.24 -2.41 -2.04
CA HIS A 51 2.31 -2.07 -0.97
C HIS A 51 1.41 -0.88 -1.34
N THR A 52 1.96 0.17 -1.95
CA THR A 52 1.18 1.34 -2.37
C THR A 52 0.15 0.98 -3.44
N SER A 53 0.50 0.09 -4.37
CA SER A 53 -0.41 -0.43 -5.38
C SER A 53 -1.57 -1.20 -4.73
N ASP A 54 -1.27 -2.07 -3.77
CA ASP A 54 -2.28 -2.85 -3.05
C ASP A 54 -3.28 -1.96 -2.30
N VAL A 55 -2.80 -0.86 -1.69
CA VAL A 55 -3.67 0.14 -1.05
C VAL A 55 -4.62 0.78 -2.06
N ALA A 56 -4.07 1.23 -3.20
CA ALA A 56 -4.86 1.88 -4.23
C ALA A 56 -5.92 0.93 -4.82
N GLU A 57 -5.57 -0.34 -4.99
CA GLU A 57 -6.51 -1.38 -5.43
C GLU A 57 -7.59 -1.63 -4.38
N LEU A 58 -7.24 -1.73 -3.09
CA LEU A 58 -8.17 -1.88 -1.98
C LEU A 58 -9.19 -0.74 -1.94
N HIS A 59 -8.72 0.51 -2.05
CA HIS A 59 -9.60 1.68 -2.09
C HIS A 59 -10.55 1.65 -3.29
N THR A 60 -10.04 1.27 -4.47
CA THR A 60 -10.85 1.17 -5.69
C THR A 60 -11.95 0.13 -5.53
N LYS A 61 -11.61 -1.07 -5.04
CA LYS A 61 -12.59 -2.15 -4.79
C LYS A 61 -13.59 -1.77 -3.70
N GLY A 62 -13.12 -1.10 -2.63
CA GLY A 62 -13.98 -0.60 -1.57
C GLY A 62 -15.03 0.39 -2.10
N LEU A 63 -14.62 1.34 -2.94
CA LEU A 63 -15.54 2.30 -3.56
C LEU A 63 -16.56 1.61 -4.46
N GLN A 64 -16.14 0.63 -5.27
CA GLN A 64 -17.03 -0.17 -6.12
C GLN A 64 -18.06 -0.95 -5.29
N ALA A 65 -17.63 -1.56 -4.19
CA ALA A 65 -18.52 -2.29 -3.27
C ALA A 65 -19.56 -1.35 -2.64
N VAL A 66 -19.15 -0.16 -2.20
CA VAL A 66 -20.08 0.86 -1.70
C VAL A 66 -21.06 1.30 -2.79
N GLN A 67 -20.61 1.46 -4.04
CA GLN A 67 -21.48 1.84 -5.14
C GLN A 67 -22.54 0.77 -5.45
N LEU A 68 -22.17 -0.52 -5.40
CA LEU A 68 -23.11 -1.63 -5.53
C LEU A 68 -24.13 -1.63 -4.38
N LEU A 69 -23.67 -1.41 -3.14
CA LEU A 69 -24.52 -1.34 -1.96
C LEU A 69 -25.41 -0.10 -1.91
N ALA A 70 -25.02 0.98 -2.59
CA ALA A 70 -25.83 2.20 -2.73
C ALA A 70 -26.81 2.14 -3.91
N THR A 71 -26.61 1.24 -4.86
CA THR A 71 -27.49 1.11 -6.04
C THR A 71 -28.83 0.51 -5.63
N PRO A 72 -29.97 1.18 -5.87
CA PRO A 72 -31.29 0.63 -5.58
C PRO A 72 -31.56 -0.66 -6.37
N PRO A 73 -32.24 -1.65 -5.80
CA PRO A 73 -32.64 -2.84 -6.56
C PRO A 73 -33.66 -2.46 -7.65
N ALA A 74 -33.61 -3.16 -8.79
CA ALA A 74 -34.49 -2.90 -9.93
C ALA A 74 -35.98 -2.97 -9.57
N ASP A 75 -36.32 -3.86 -8.64
CA ASP A 75 -37.68 -4.09 -8.15
C ASP A 75 -37.99 -3.30 -6.87
N GLY A 76 -37.23 -2.23 -6.60
CA GLY A 76 -37.32 -1.46 -5.35
C GLY A 76 -38.72 -0.94 -5.02
N ASN A 77 -39.55 -0.70 -6.05
CA ASN A 77 -40.93 -0.22 -5.90
C ASN A 77 -41.95 -1.34 -5.57
N THR A 78 -41.57 -2.62 -5.67
CA THR A 78 -42.45 -3.75 -5.36
C THR A 78 -42.10 -4.43 -4.03
N LEU A 79 -41.06 -3.96 -3.34
CA LEU A 79 -40.64 -4.51 -2.06
C LEU A 79 -41.62 -4.13 -0.94
N SER A 80 -41.96 -5.08 -0.08
CA SER A 80 -42.72 -4.80 1.12
C SER A 80 -41.86 -4.02 2.14
N ALA A 81 -42.50 -3.43 3.15
CA ALA A 81 -41.80 -2.76 4.23
C ALA A 81 -40.87 -3.70 5.03
N GLU A 82 -41.18 -4.99 5.09
CA GLU A 82 -40.35 -6.01 5.74
C GLU A 82 -39.14 -6.36 4.87
N ASP A 83 -39.34 -6.57 3.57
CA ASP A 83 -38.25 -6.84 2.62
C ASP A 83 -37.26 -5.67 2.55
N LEU A 84 -37.77 -4.42 2.58
CA LEU A 84 -36.93 -3.23 2.65
C LEU A 84 -36.09 -3.17 3.92
N ARG A 85 -36.65 -3.54 5.07
CA ARG A 85 -35.89 -3.57 6.34
C ARG A 85 -34.80 -4.62 6.31
N THR A 86 -35.09 -5.82 5.82
CA THR A 86 -34.11 -6.89 5.67
C THR A 86 -32.99 -6.48 4.74
N LEU A 87 -33.33 -5.95 3.55
CA LEU A 87 -32.36 -5.48 2.57
C LEU A 87 -31.45 -4.37 3.12
N LEU A 88 -32.02 -3.40 3.84
CA LEU A 88 -31.25 -2.32 4.46
C LEU A 88 -30.33 -2.85 5.58
N GLY A 89 -30.80 -3.81 6.38
CA GLY A 89 -29.98 -4.49 7.38
C GLY A 89 -28.77 -5.19 6.76
N GLU A 90 -29.01 -6.03 5.75
CA GLU A 90 -27.94 -6.75 5.03
C GLU A 90 -26.91 -5.79 4.40
N ARG A 91 -27.38 -4.66 3.85
CA ARG A 91 -26.50 -3.63 3.28
C ARG A 91 -25.67 -2.95 4.35
N LEU A 92 -26.26 -2.58 5.49
CA LEU A 92 -25.53 -1.96 6.60
C LEU A 92 -24.48 -2.90 7.18
N ASP A 93 -24.81 -4.18 7.36
CA ASP A 93 -23.87 -5.19 7.82
C ASP A 93 -22.72 -5.37 6.83
N SER A 94 -23.02 -5.40 5.53
CA SER A 94 -22.00 -5.49 4.47
C SER A 94 -21.09 -4.27 4.44
N ILE A 95 -21.64 -3.06 4.59
CA ILE A 95 -20.87 -1.81 4.70
C ILE A 95 -19.97 -1.86 5.93
N GLN A 96 -20.49 -2.30 7.08
CA GLN A 96 -19.71 -2.40 8.31
C GLN A 96 -18.55 -3.39 8.17
N GLN A 97 -18.79 -4.57 7.61
CA GLN A 97 -17.75 -5.58 7.35
C GLN A 97 -16.67 -5.04 6.40
N LEU A 98 -17.07 -4.34 5.34
CA LEU A 98 -16.13 -3.70 4.41
C LEU A 98 -15.31 -2.62 5.12
N ALA A 99 -15.95 -1.76 5.93
CA ALA A 99 -15.27 -0.72 6.67
C ALA A 99 -14.23 -1.29 7.66
N VAL A 100 -14.56 -2.38 8.36
CA VAL A 100 -13.62 -3.07 9.25
C VAL A 100 -12.42 -3.61 8.45
N LYS A 101 -12.65 -4.26 7.31
CA LYS A 101 -11.56 -4.78 6.45
C LYS A 101 -10.63 -3.66 5.96
N ILE A 102 -11.20 -2.54 5.52
CA ILE A 102 -10.43 -1.38 5.09
C ILE A 102 -9.62 -0.82 6.27
N LEU A 103 -10.26 -0.57 7.42
CA LEU A 103 -9.59 -0.06 8.61
C LEU A 103 -8.45 -0.96 9.08
N SER A 104 -8.65 -2.28 9.11
CA SER A 104 -7.58 -3.23 9.47
C SER A 104 -6.43 -3.20 8.46
N ALA A 105 -6.73 -3.18 7.16
CA ALA A 105 -5.70 -3.11 6.12
C ALA A 105 -4.92 -1.79 6.15
N THR A 106 -5.57 -0.66 6.50
CA THR A 106 -4.91 0.65 6.62
C THR A 106 -4.18 0.81 7.97
N ALA A 107 -4.63 0.20 9.05
CA ALA A 107 -3.97 0.25 10.36
C ALA A 107 -2.57 -0.41 10.32
N THR A 108 -2.45 -1.54 9.63
CA THR A 108 -1.15 -2.21 9.41
C THR A 108 -0.14 -1.32 8.67
N GLN A 109 -0.61 -0.34 7.89
CA GLN A 109 0.25 0.61 7.16
C GLN A 109 0.77 1.74 8.05
N SER A 110 0.00 2.15 9.07
CA SER A 110 0.44 3.20 10.01
C SER A 110 1.52 2.69 10.96
N GLU A 111 1.54 1.40 11.27
CA GLU A 111 2.50 0.77 12.18
C GLU A 111 3.81 0.40 11.46
N ALA A 112 3.75 0.02 10.18
CA ALA A 112 4.93 -0.21 9.34
C ALA A 112 5.67 1.08 8.93
N ALA A 113 5.02 2.25 9.00
CA ALA A 113 5.58 3.54 8.64
C ALA A 113 6.27 4.29 9.82
N ALA A 114 6.27 3.72 11.03
CA ALA A 114 7.00 4.27 12.16
C ALA A 114 8.42 3.68 12.20
N PRO A 115 9.46 4.39 11.74
CA PRO A 115 10.83 3.99 12.05
C PRO A 115 11.00 4.05 13.57
N ASP A 116 11.43 2.92 14.13
CA ASP A 116 11.91 2.79 15.50
C ASP A 116 13.05 3.81 15.71
N LEU A 117 12.71 4.96 16.29
CA LEU A 117 13.64 6.01 16.70
C LEU A 117 13.98 5.88 18.18
N THR A 118 14.17 4.64 18.65
CA THR A 118 14.39 4.37 20.08
C THR A 118 15.67 3.61 20.37
N GLU A 119 16.82 4.07 19.90
CA GLU A 119 18.10 3.91 20.63
C GLU A 119 19.02 5.12 20.39
N GLN A 120 19.04 6.06 21.35
CA GLN A 120 20.17 6.94 21.67
C GLN A 120 20.41 6.93 23.17
#